data_AF-A0A8T7A2T8-F1
#
_entry.id   AF-A0A8T7A2T8-F1
#
_cell.length_a   1.000
_cell.length_b   1.000
_cell.length_c   1.000
_cell.angle_alpha   90.00
_cell.angle_beta   90.00
_cell.angle_gamma   90.00
#
_symmetry.space_group_name_H-M   'P 1'
#
loop_
_entity.id
_entity.type
_entity.pdbx_description
1 polymer ?
#
loop_
_entity_poly.entity_id
_entity_poly.type
_entity_poly.pdbx_seq_one_letter_code
_entity_poly.pdbx_strand_id
1 'polypeptide(L)'
;GILGSIAYPSYQDHIRKTNRGDAKANLLELSQFMERYYSEVGSYTGSTLPFNTSPRNGNTKYNITSIIATTTYTLTATPTGVQATDTACAALGIDSVGVKCIKGGTKCSNSATASVREEVARCW
;
A
#
# COMPACT_ATOMS: atom_id res chain seq x y z
N GLY A 1 -14.53 35.78 -21.84
CA GLY A 1 -15.01 34.39 -21.69
C GLY A 1 -14.66 33.95 -20.29
N ILE A 2 -15.62 33.85 -19.36
CA ILE A 2 -16.37 32.63 -19.01
C ILE A 2 -15.45 31.46 -18.62
N LEU A 3 -15.26 31.34 -17.29
CA LEU A 3 -15.02 30.13 -16.48
C LEU A 3 -14.56 28.86 -17.21
N GLY A 4 -13.29 28.81 -17.61
CA GLY A 4 -12.64 27.60 -18.09
C GLY A 4 -11.66 27.06 -17.07
N SER A 5 -11.89 25.83 -16.58
CA SER A 5 -10.89 24.90 -16.00
C SER A 5 -10.30 25.16 -14.60
N ILE A 6 -11.07 24.94 -13.51
CA ILE A 6 -10.48 24.76 -12.16
C ILE A 6 -10.89 23.44 -11.46
N ALA A 7 -11.88 22.68 -11.95
CA ALA A 7 -12.53 21.66 -11.13
C ALA A 7 -12.25 20.17 -11.45
N TYR A 8 -11.22 19.81 -12.22
CA TYR A 8 -11.00 18.39 -12.60
C TYR A 8 -9.70 17.71 -12.12
N PRO A 9 -8.56 18.40 -11.88
CA PRO A 9 -7.40 17.74 -11.27
C PRO A 9 -7.63 17.30 -9.82
N SER A 10 -8.38 18.10 -9.04
CA SER A 10 -8.54 17.88 -7.60
C SER A 10 -9.39 16.65 -7.25
N TYR A 11 -10.41 16.34 -8.05
CA TYR A 11 -11.30 15.21 -7.77
C TYR A 11 -10.61 13.86 -8.02
N GLN A 12 -9.88 13.72 -9.12
CA GLN A 12 -9.14 12.48 -9.38
C GLN A 12 -8.06 12.23 -8.32
N ASP A 13 -7.38 13.29 -7.88
CA ASP A 13 -6.39 13.18 -6.80
C ASP A 13 -7.04 12.87 -5.44
N HIS A 14 -8.23 13.40 -5.18
CA HIS A 14 -9.03 13.03 -4.01
C HIS A 14 -9.35 11.53 -4.02
N ILE A 15 -9.89 11.01 -5.12
CA ILE A 15 -10.21 9.58 -5.26
C ILE A 15 -8.95 8.71 -5.11
N ARG A 16 -7.82 9.09 -5.72
CA ARG A 16 -6.55 8.35 -5.55
C ARG A 16 -6.10 8.35 -4.10
N LYS A 17 -6.21 9.48 -3.40
CA LYS A 17 -5.85 9.60 -1.98
C LYS A 17 -6.75 8.73 -1.10
N THR A 18 -8.06 8.71 -1.36
CA THR A 18 -9.02 7.86 -0.65
C THR A 18 -8.69 6.39 -0.85
N ASN A 19 -8.50 5.95 -2.11
CA ASN A 19 -8.13 4.56 -2.41
C ASN A 19 -6.79 4.15 -1.78
N ARG A 20 -5.80 5.07 -1.74
CA ARG A 20 -4.54 4.84 -1.00
C ARG A 20 -4.82 4.69 0.50
N GLY A 21 -5.70 5.50 1.07
CA GLY A 21 -6.11 5.40 2.47
C GLY A 21 -6.64 4.01 2.81
N ASP A 22 -7.54 3.48 1.99
CA ASP A 22 -8.09 2.14 2.16
C ASP A 22 -7.01 1.05 2.04
N ALA A 23 -6.11 1.18 1.05
CA ALA A 23 -5.02 0.25 0.87
C ALA A 23 -4.05 0.23 2.07
N LYS A 24 -3.73 1.39 2.64
CA LYS A 24 -2.88 1.50 3.84
C LYS A 24 -3.53 0.84 5.05
N ALA A 25 -4.80 1.11 5.28
CA ALA A 25 -5.54 0.52 6.40
C ALA A 25 -5.55 -1.02 6.27
N ASN A 26 -5.79 -1.53 5.06
CA ASN A 26 -5.75 -2.95 4.76
C ASN A 26 -4.35 -3.57 4.94
N LEU A 27 -3.28 -2.91 4.50
CA LEU A 27 -1.91 -3.36 4.72
C LEU A 27 -1.55 -3.41 6.22
N LEU A 28 -1.98 -2.42 7.00
CA LEU A 28 -1.75 -2.40 8.46
C LEU A 28 -2.54 -3.49 9.20
N GLU A 29 -3.76 -3.80 8.77
CA GLU A 29 -4.52 -4.92 9.33
C GLU A 29 -3.89 -6.26 9.00
N LEU A 30 -3.45 -6.44 7.75
CA LEU A 30 -2.74 -7.66 7.35
C LEU A 30 -1.40 -7.79 8.08
N SER A 31 -0.67 -6.70 8.31
CA SER A 31 0.55 -6.72 9.13
C SER A 31 0.25 -7.22 10.55
N GLN A 32 -0.81 -6.72 11.20
CA GLN A 32 -1.24 -7.23 12.52
C GLN A 32 -1.65 -8.71 12.49
N PHE A 33 -2.29 -9.16 11.41
CA PHE A 33 -2.60 -10.57 11.20
C PHE A 33 -1.32 -11.42 11.12
N MET A 34 -0.31 -10.96 10.38
CA MET A 34 0.98 -11.65 10.29
C MET A 34 1.65 -11.77 11.66
N GLU A 35 1.71 -10.68 12.45
CA GLU A 35 2.30 -10.71 13.80
C GLU A 35 1.60 -11.71 14.72
N ARG A 36 0.26 -11.81 14.64
CA ARG A 36 -0.50 -12.80 15.39
C ARG A 36 -0.16 -14.22 14.95
N TYR A 37 -0.11 -14.47 13.65
CA TYR A 37 0.26 -15.78 13.11
C TYR A 37 1.66 -16.21 13.59
N TYR A 38 2.63 -15.29 13.57
CA TYR A 38 3.97 -15.57 14.09
C TYR A 38 3.97 -15.86 15.59
N SER A 39 3.15 -15.15 16.38
CA SER A 39 3.03 -15.39 17.82
C SER A 39 2.46 -16.78 18.15
N GLU A 40 1.61 -17.32 17.27
CA GLU A 40 0.99 -18.64 17.44
C GLU A 40 1.85 -19.79 16.89
N VAL A 41 2.51 -19.59 15.76
CA VAL A 41 3.23 -20.64 15.00
C VAL A 41 4.75 -20.56 15.18
N GLY A 42 5.29 -19.40 15.57
CA GLY A 42 6.73 -19.14 15.66
C GLY A 42 7.42 -18.93 14.31
N SER A 43 6.65 -18.78 13.23
CA SER A 43 7.13 -18.59 11.85
C SER A 43 6.04 -17.91 11.03
N TYR A 44 6.42 -17.15 9.99
CA TYR A 44 5.45 -16.63 9.01
C TYR A 44 5.16 -17.63 7.88
N THR A 45 6.02 -18.64 7.68
CA THR A 45 5.87 -19.65 6.63
C THR A 45 4.53 -20.37 6.75
N GLY A 46 3.80 -20.48 5.64
CA GLY A 46 2.48 -21.11 5.61
C GLY A 46 1.32 -20.17 5.95
N SER A 47 1.59 -18.92 6.33
CA SER A 47 0.55 -17.90 6.51
C SER A 47 -0.18 -17.64 5.19
N THR A 48 -1.51 -17.60 5.26
CA THR A 48 -2.40 -17.22 4.15
C THR A 48 -3.16 -15.96 4.55
N LEU A 49 -3.11 -14.92 3.71
CA LEU A 49 -3.79 -13.66 4.00
C LEU A 49 -5.32 -13.88 4.03
N PRO A 50 -6.04 -13.32 5.02
CA PRO A 50 -7.50 -13.44 5.11
C PRO A 50 -8.23 -12.75 3.95
N PHE A 51 -7.57 -11.82 3.26
CA PHE A 51 -8.05 -11.17 2.05
C PHE A 51 -6.85 -10.64 1.25
N ASN A 52 -7.06 -10.41 -0.06
CA ASN A 52 -6.01 -10.05 -1.00
C ASN A 52 -6.40 -8.89 -1.93
N THR A 53 -7.42 -8.10 -1.57
CA THR A 53 -7.87 -6.96 -2.37
C THR A 53 -8.20 -5.76 -1.48
N SER A 54 -8.07 -4.56 -2.05
CA SER A 54 -8.48 -3.30 -1.42
C SER A 54 -9.19 -2.39 -2.42
N PRO A 55 -10.34 -1.77 -2.06
CA PRO A 55 -11.12 -2.06 -0.86
C PRO A 55 -11.64 -3.52 -0.89
N ARG A 56 -11.92 -4.11 0.28
CA ARG A 56 -12.38 -5.51 0.39
C ARG A 56 -13.74 -5.72 -0.26
N ASN A 57 -14.59 -4.71 -0.16
CA ASN A 57 -15.93 -4.70 -0.70
C ASN A 57 -16.00 -3.68 -1.84
N GLY A 58 -16.61 -4.07 -2.96
CA GLY A 58 -16.76 -3.24 -4.13
C GLY A 58 -15.64 -3.41 -5.15
N ASN A 59 -15.42 -2.37 -5.97
CA ASN A 59 -14.48 -2.44 -7.09
C ASN A 59 -13.04 -2.39 -6.61
N THR A 60 -12.28 -3.47 -6.83
CA THR A 60 -10.87 -3.57 -6.48
C THR A 60 -10.05 -2.43 -7.10
N LYS A 61 -9.27 -1.74 -6.25
CA LYS A 61 -8.33 -0.68 -6.63
C LYS A 61 -6.88 -1.10 -6.41
N TYR A 62 -6.65 -2.06 -5.52
CA TYR A 62 -5.37 -2.70 -5.29
C TYR A 62 -5.53 -4.20 -5.11
N ASN A 63 -4.62 -4.97 -5.69
CA ASN A 63 -4.41 -6.38 -5.37
C ASN A 63 -3.28 -6.48 -4.34
N ILE A 64 -3.50 -7.19 -3.26
CA ILE A 64 -2.55 -7.37 -2.17
C ILE A 64 -1.91 -8.75 -2.28
N THR A 65 -0.58 -8.76 -2.19
CA THR A 65 0.24 -9.98 -2.21
C THR A 65 1.19 -9.97 -1.02
N SER A 66 1.64 -11.16 -0.61
CA SER A 66 2.66 -11.33 0.41
C SER A 66 3.85 -12.11 -0.15
N ILE A 67 5.06 -11.66 0.22
CA ILE A 67 6.29 -12.44 0.09
C ILE A 67 6.66 -12.86 1.50
N ILE A 68 6.78 -14.16 1.72
CA ILE A 68 6.96 -14.76 3.05
C ILE A 68 8.30 -15.46 3.14
N ALA A 69 9.01 -15.25 4.24
CA ALA A 69 10.12 -16.07 4.70
C ALA A 69 9.86 -16.49 6.16
N THR A 70 10.74 -17.29 6.75
CA THR A 70 10.53 -17.84 8.11
C THR A 70 10.28 -16.75 9.16
N THR A 71 11.05 -15.67 9.14
CA THR A 71 11.02 -14.60 10.16
C THR A 71 10.78 -13.21 9.58
N THR A 72 10.50 -13.10 8.28
CA THR A 72 10.21 -11.83 7.63
C THR A 72 9.07 -11.97 6.64
N TYR A 73 8.39 -10.87 6.37
CA TYR A 73 7.41 -10.79 5.29
C TYR A 73 7.45 -9.41 4.63
N THR A 74 6.89 -9.33 3.43
CA THR A 74 6.57 -8.07 2.76
C THR A 74 5.18 -8.17 2.18
N LEU A 75 4.31 -7.24 2.57
CA LEU A 75 2.97 -7.07 1.99
C LEU A 75 3.03 -5.98 0.94
N THR A 76 2.46 -6.22 -0.24
CA THR A 76 2.43 -5.26 -1.34
C THR A 76 1.03 -5.12 -1.91
N ALA A 77 0.50 -3.91 -1.89
CA ALA A 77 -0.73 -3.50 -2.57
C ALA A 77 -0.38 -2.90 -3.94
N THR A 78 -0.66 -3.63 -5.01
CA THR A 78 -0.41 -3.22 -6.41
C THR A 78 -1.67 -2.61 -7.01
N PRO A 79 -1.63 -1.35 -7.49
CA PRO A 79 -2.81 -0.66 -8.00
C PRO A 79 -3.34 -1.30 -9.28
N THR A 80 -4.65 -1.27 -9.45
CA THR A 80 -5.37 -1.76 -10.64
C THR A 80 -6.47 -0.79 -11.06
N GLY A 81 -7.01 -0.97 -12.27
CA GLY A 81 -8.06 -0.12 -12.84
C GLY A 81 -7.69 1.37 -12.81
N VAL A 82 -8.60 2.22 -12.33
CA VAL A 82 -8.40 3.68 -12.26
C VAL A 82 -7.20 4.08 -11.39
N GLN A 83 -6.86 3.26 -10.40
CA GLN A 83 -5.75 3.55 -9.48
C GLN A 83 -4.39 3.29 -10.14
N ALA A 84 -4.31 2.49 -11.21
CA ALA A 84 -3.06 2.24 -11.93
C ALA A 84 -2.44 3.53 -12.52
N THR A 85 -3.25 4.59 -12.69
CA THR A 85 -2.78 5.91 -13.12
C THR A 85 -2.07 6.72 -12.03
N ASP A 86 -2.13 6.27 -10.76
CA ASP A 86 -1.40 6.87 -9.65
C ASP A 86 0.09 6.46 -9.69
N THR A 87 0.77 6.81 -10.77
CA THR A 87 2.16 6.40 -10.99
C THR A 87 3.09 7.01 -9.97
N ALA A 88 2.75 8.16 -9.38
CA ALA A 88 3.55 8.85 -8.38
C ALA A 88 3.76 8.01 -7.10
N CYS A 89 2.75 7.27 -6.67
CA CYS A 89 2.84 6.35 -5.53
C CYS A 89 2.98 4.89 -5.98
N ALA A 90 2.26 4.50 -7.03
CA ALA A 90 2.18 3.13 -7.56
C ALA A 90 1.92 2.10 -6.44
N ALA A 91 2.64 0.97 -6.46
CA ALA A 91 2.44 -0.07 -5.44
C ALA A 91 2.95 0.37 -4.07
N LEU A 92 2.10 0.21 -3.05
CA LEU A 92 2.40 0.48 -1.65
C LEU A 92 2.82 -0.82 -0.97
N GLY A 93 3.83 -0.82 -0.11
CA GLY A 93 4.21 -2.00 0.64
C GLY A 93 4.65 -1.72 2.08
N ILE A 94 4.51 -2.72 2.94
CA ILE A 94 4.99 -2.72 4.32
C ILE A 94 5.66 -4.04 4.63
N ASP A 95 6.80 -4.02 5.32
CA ASP A 95 7.51 -5.23 5.75
C ASP A 95 7.30 -5.55 7.24
N SER A 96 7.85 -6.68 7.69
CA SER A 96 7.74 -7.17 9.06
C SER A 96 8.41 -6.29 10.13
N VAL A 97 9.16 -5.26 9.73
CA VAL A 97 9.75 -4.27 10.67
C VAL A 97 9.09 -2.90 10.54
N GLY A 98 8.00 -2.80 9.76
CA GLY A 98 7.22 -1.58 9.59
C GLY A 98 7.81 -0.58 8.59
N VAL A 99 8.80 -0.97 7.78
CA VAL A 99 9.30 -0.13 6.70
C VAL A 99 8.23 -0.03 5.63
N LYS A 100 7.84 1.20 5.32
CA LYS A 100 6.82 1.53 4.32
C LYS A 100 7.51 1.87 3.02
N CYS A 101 7.07 1.27 1.93
CA CYS A 101 7.63 1.49 0.61
C CYS A 101 6.56 1.88 -0.41
N ILE A 102 6.98 2.56 -1.46
CA ILE A 102 6.18 2.90 -2.64
C ILE A 102 6.88 2.38 -3.90
N LYS A 103 6.26 2.54 -5.07
CA LYS A 103 6.86 2.17 -6.36
C LYS A 103 7.33 0.70 -6.43
N GLY A 104 6.63 -0.18 -5.71
CA GLY A 104 6.99 -1.61 -5.66
C GLY A 104 8.29 -1.89 -4.91
N GLY A 105 8.64 -1.05 -3.92
CA GLY A 105 9.81 -1.27 -3.07
C GLY A 105 11.03 -0.40 -3.41
N THR A 106 11.02 0.37 -4.50
CA THR A 106 12.20 1.15 -4.90
C THR A 106 12.43 2.39 -4.04
N LYS A 107 11.42 2.87 -3.32
CA LYS A 107 11.50 4.01 -2.39
C LYS A 107 10.87 3.62 -1.06
N CYS A 108 11.63 3.71 0.02
CA CYS A 108 11.22 3.23 1.34
C CYS A 108 11.49 4.26 2.44
N SER A 109 10.74 4.17 3.54
CA SER A 109 10.80 5.10 4.68
C SER A 109 12.13 5.09 5.42
N ASN A 110 12.92 4.02 5.30
CA ASN A 110 14.26 3.90 5.87
C ASN A 110 15.39 4.38 4.92
N SER A 111 15.06 4.99 3.78
CA SER A 111 16.07 5.52 2.87
C SER A 111 16.95 6.59 3.54
N ALA A 112 18.25 6.57 3.26
CA ALA A 112 19.18 7.60 3.69
C ALA A 112 18.84 9.00 3.10
N THR A 113 18.18 9.02 1.93
CA THR A 113 17.85 10.27 1.21
C THR A 113 16.57 10.90 1.75
N ALA A 114 16.64 12.13 2.24
CA ALA A 114 15.49 12.82 2.87
C ALA A 114 14.30 13.03 1.90
N SER A 115 14.56 13.43 0.67
CA SER A 115 13.52 13.61 -0.36
C SER A 115 12.79 12.31 -0.67
N VAL A 116 13.48 11.16 -0.63
CA VAL A 116 12.84 9.85 -0.79
C VAL A 116 11.87 9.57 0.36
N ARG A 117 12.24 9.89 1.60
CA ARG A 117 11.34 9.70 2.76
C ARG A 117 10.12 10.62 2.68
N GLU A 118 10.28 11.84 2.20
CA GLU A 118 9.18 12.79 1.98
C GLU A 118 8.20 12.28 0.91
N GLU A 119 8.72 11.74 -0.20
CA GLU A 119 7.89 11.13 -1.23
C GLU A 119 7.07 9.94 -0.70
N VAL A 120 7.69 9.09 0.12
CA VAL A 120 7.02 7.97 0.79
C VAL A 120 5.90 8.50 1.69
N ALA A 121 6.18 9.49 2.54
CA ALA A 121 5.22 10.09 3.47
C ALA A 121 4.04 10.81 2.77
N ARG A 122 4.22 11.30 1.54
CA ARG A 122 3.12 11.86 0.75
C ARG A 122 2.14 10.78 0.27
N CYS A 123 2.63 9.57 0.05
CA CYS A 123 1.86 8.44 -0.45
C CYS A 123 1.25 7.61 0.68
N TRP A 124 2.03 7.36 1.74
CA TRP A 124 1.69 6.63 2.97
C TRP A 124 1.23 7.58 4.08
#